data_AF-A0A1G3QL63-F1
#
_entry.id   AF-A0A1G3QL63-F1
#
_cell.length_a   1.000
_cell.length_b   1.000
_cell.length_c   1.000
_cell.angle_alpha   90.00
_cell.angle_beta   90.00
_cell.angle_gamma   90.00
#
_symmetry.space_group_name_H-M   'P 1'
#
loop_
_entity.id
_entity.type
_entity.pdbx_description
1 polymer ?
#
loop_
_entity_poly.entity_id
_entity_poly.type
_entity_poly.pdbx_seq_one_letter_code
_entity_poly.pdbx_strand_id
1 'polypeptide(L)'
;MNSNILIYIENASDDRDLTFAGSFLAEKLSAALKKLDNTGEIFYSAPSAYSGRLSGDKNCFIRTGLDDIGFWKDMFSRTGSDHLCKIHAESPFLDASLIREMVDLHLKYLAEFTFSENLPPGFSGEIIAKDLIASIPELAEKTLPLNQVIKSNINQFDIELYYADPDIRDKRLSFLAGDKRDKKIMENIFSSVNKIPAYSEIRDVIEKNPEVLYIGPSYLEVELTGACDLDCLYCYRNTLKKPHPDMDAELLKKIIGQMRSFDLPYTVCYGGSGEPMMHPGFYEILGFTQEEPLVESIIVETNGLYADANYRNFILNHGSKIKTIVDMNGMNAETYLKLHGKDCFDQVQRNILSLNEASGDRLYIQVMKIGETEPFLDAYYDFWEKQKISIILQKQNTYLGRVRDRRYSDLTPLDRVPCWHLQRDLFILSDGSVSFCKQDVDGEWSCGNAGAATIPLLWDKKKESFVKDYKRDYATAPDCRSCDEWYTFNF
;
A
#
# COMPACT_ATOMS: atom_id res chain seq x y z
N MET A 1 -19.36 -15.72 -32.32
CA MET A 1 -18.10 -15.29 -31.68
C MET A 1 -17.85 -16.23 -30.52
N ASN A 2 -16.69 -16.87 -30.50
CA ASN A 2 -16.30 -17.80 -29.44
C ASN A 2 -15.59 -17.02 -28.32
N SER A 3 -16.33 -16.64 -27.28
CA SER A 3 -15.79 -15.97 -26.10
C SER A 3 -15.41 -17.02 -25.06
N ASN A 4 -14.13 -17.28 -24.87
CA ASN A 4 -13.64 -18.27 -23.90
C ASN A 4 -13.12 -17.57 -22.63
N ILE A 5 -12.93 -18.35 -21.57
CA ILE A 5 -12.45 -17.82 -20.29
C ILE A 5 -11.05 -18.35 -20.02
N LEU A 6 -10.18 -17.46 -19.53
CA LEU A 6 -8.86 -17.77 -19.04
C LEU A 6 -8.79 -17.51 -17.53
N ILE A 7 -8.78 -18.56 -16.73
CA ILE A 7 -8.50 -18.48 -15.30
C ILE A 7 -6.98 -18.37 -15.12
N TYR A 8 -6.52 -17.17 -14.76
CA TYR A 8 -5.12 -16.80 -14.66
C TYR A 8 -4.65 -16.87 -13.20
N ILE A 9 -3.72 -17.77 -12.91
CA ILE A 9 -3.09 -17.88 -11.59
C ILE A 9 -1.95 -16.87 -11.55
N GLU A 10 -2.06 -15.82 -10.72
CA GLU A 10 -1.06 -14.75 -10.66
C GLU A 10 0.22 -15.24 -9.97
N ASN A 11 0.10 -15.55 -8.68
CA ASN A 11 1.24 -15.75 -7.78
C ASN A 11 1.20 -17.06 -6.97
N ALA A 12 0.14 -17.86 -7.11
CA ALA A 12 0.03 -19.11 -6.36
C ALA A 12 1.15 -20.10 -6.70
N SER A 13 1.75 -20.67 -5.66
CA SER A 13 2.79 -21.69 -5.76
C SER A 13 2.24 -23.12 -5.67
N ASP A 14 1.13 -23.29 -4.93
CA ASP A 14 0.43 -24.56 -4.79
C ASP A 14 -1.08 -24.35 -4.55
N ASP A 15 -1.83 -25.45 -4.37
CA ASP A 15 -3.29 -25.43 -4.22
C ASP A 15 -3.77 -24.70 -2.95
N ARG A 16 -2.93 -24.57 -1.91
CA ARG A 16 -3.29 -23.91 -0.65
C ARG A 16 -3.47 -22.41 -0.85
N ASP A 17 -2.68 -21.82 -1.75
CA ASP A 17 -2.79 -20.42 -2.15
C ASP A 17 -4.09 -20.17 -2.92
N LEU A 18 -4.58 -21.20 -3.62
CA LEU A 18 -5.86 -21.22 -4.35
C LEU A 18 -7.00 -21.84 -3.55
N THR A 19 -6.94 -21.81 -2.21
CA THR A 19 -7.99 -22.32 -1.34
C THR A 19 -8.58 -21.22 -0.46
N PHE A 20 -9.91 -21.13 -0.47
CA PHE A 20 -10.68 -20.22 0.39
C PHE A 20 -11.90 -20.94 0.96
N ALA A 21 -12.14 -20.79 2.27
CA ALA A 21 -13.25 -21.45 2.99
C ALA A 21 -13.35 -22.98 2.72
N GLY A 22 -12.20 -23.66 2.63
CA GLY A 22 -12.11 -25.11 2.40
C GLY A 22 -12.40 -25.57 0.97
N SER A 23 -12.61 -24.64 0.03
CA SER A 23 -12.87 -24.93 -1.39
C SER A 23 -11.70 -24.52 -2.26
N PHE A 24 -11.38 -25.35 -3.26
CA PHE A 24 -10.41 -25.01 -4.30
C PHE A 24 -11.03 -24.01 -5.28
N LEU A 25 -10.39 -22.84 -5.41
CA LEU A 25 -10.97 -21.67 -6.08
C LEU A 25 -11.15 -21.87 -7.57
N ALA A 26 -10.15 -22.43 -8.25
CA ALA A 26 -10.20 -22.57 -9.71
C ALA A 26 -11.37 -23.46 -10.18
N GLU A 27 -11.65 -24.56 -9.47
CA GLU A 27 -12.81 -25.41 -9.76
C GLU A 27 -14.14 -24.69 -9.48
N LYS A 28 -14.22 -23.95 -8.37
CA LYS A 28 -15.42 -23.20 -8.00
C LYS A 28 -15.73 -22.10 -9.02
N LEU A 29 -14.70 -21.36 -9.43
CA LEU A 29 -14.77 -20.35 -10.49
C LEU A 29 -15.21 -20.98 -11.80
N SER A 30 -14.56 -22.07 -12.21
CA SER A 30 -14.90 -22.83 -13.42
C SER A 30 -16.37 -23.27 -13.41
N ALA A 31 -16.87 -23.81 -12.30
CA ALA A 31 -18.25 -24.24 -12.15
C ALA A 31 -19.27 -23.08 -12.17
N ALA A 32 -18.90 -21.90 -11.65
CA ALA A 32 -19.75 -20.71 -11.69
C ALA A 32 -19.81 -20.12 -13.11
N LEU A 33 -18.66 -20.06 -13.78
CA LEU A 33 -18.50 -19.42 -15.08
C LEU A 33 -19.03 -20.28 -16.24
N LYS A 34 -18.97 -21.62 -16.16
CA LYS A 34 -19.59 -22.54 -17.15
C LYS A 34 -21.11 -22.39 -17.28
N LYS A 35 -21.77 -21.70 -16.34
CA LYS A 35 -23.22 -21.45 -16.38
C LYS A 35 -23.60 -20.24 -17.24
N LEU A 36 -22.63 -19.52 -17.79
CA LEU A 36 -22.89 -18.35 -18.61
C LEU A 36 -23.17 -18.77 -20.06
N ASP A 37 -24.30 -18.31 -20.62
CA ASP A 37 -24.77 -18.72 -21.95
C ASP A 37 -23.85 -18.26 -23.11
N ASN A 38 -23.03 -17.23 -22.86
CA ASN A 38 -22.17 -16.59 -23.86
C ASN A 38 -20.67 -16.91 -23.67
N THR A 39 -20.32 -17.89 -22.84
CA THR A 39 -18.93 -18.29 -22.61
C THR A 39 -18.69 -19.73 -23.03
N GLY A 40 -17.65 -19.96 -23.83
CA GLY A 40 -17.25 -21.25 -24.34
C GLY A 40 -16.41 -22.06 -23.34
N GLU A 41 -15.26 -22.52 -23.79
CA GLU A 41 -14.35 -23.33 -22.97
C GLU A 41 -13.61 -22.51 -21.91
N ILE A 42 -13.23 -23.21 -20.83
CA ILE A 42 -12.41 -22.64 -19.76
C ILE A 42 -11.01 -23.20 -19.88
N PHE A 43 -10.05 -22.28 -19.95
CA PHE A 43 -8.63 -22.52 -19.94
C PHE A 43 -8.01 -22.00 -18.65
N TYR A 44 -6.87 -22.56 -18.27
CA TYR A 44 -6.10 -22.11 -17.12
C TYR A 44 -4.71 -21.64 -17.57
N SER A 45 -4.16 -20.64 -16.89
CA SER A 45 -2.73 -20.30 -17.01
C SER A 45 -2.07 -20.34 -15.65
N ALA A 46 -1.00 -21.12 -15.53
CA ALA A 46 -0.25 -21.29 -14.29
C ALA A 46 1.21 -20.86 -14.48
N PRO A 47 1.84 -20.20 -13.49
CA PRO A 47 3.26 -19.91 -13.57
C PRO A 47 4.07 -21.20 -13.47
N SER A 48 5.28 -21.24 -14.04
CA SER A 48 6.16 -22.41 -13.99
C SER A 48 6.51 -22.89 -12.58
N ALA A 49 6.39 -22.00 -11.58
CA ALA A 49 6.59 -22.34 -10.17
C ALA A 49 5.40 -23.08 -9.54
N TYR A 50 4.22 -23.08 -10.17
CA TYR A 50 3.02 -23.70 -9.62
C TYR A 50 3.05 -25.23 -9.77
N SER A 51 2.89 -25.93 -8.65
CA SER A 51 3.00 -27.39 -8.57
C SER A 51 1.72 -28.11 -8.13
N GLY A 52 0.56 -27.44 -8.25
CA GLY A 52 -0.74 -27.95 -7.80
C GLY A 52 -1.50 -28.81 -8.81
N ARG A 53 -2.78 -29.08 -8.51
CA ARG A 53 -3.66 -29.99 -9.29
C ARG A 53 -3.83 -29.58 -10.75
N LEU A 54 -3.82 -28.28 -11.04
CA LEU A 54 -4.06 -27.77 -12.40
C LEU A 54 -2.87 -28.02 -13.34
N SER A 55 -1.66 -28.29 -12.84
CA SER A 55 -0.47 -28.49 -13.68
C SER A 55 -0.56 -29.71 -14.59
N GLY A 56 -1.47 -30.65 -14.31
CA GLY A 56 -1.75 -31.83 -15.14
C GLY A 56 -3.01 -31.75 -16.00
N ASP A 57 -3.75 -30.63 -15.94
CA ASP A 57 -4.97 -30.45 -16.73
C ASP A 57 -4.62 -30.15 -18.19
N LYS A 58 -5.33 -30.78 -19.14
CA LYS A 58 -5.13 -30.58 -20.58
C LYS A 58 -5.43 -29.14 -21.01
N ASN A 59 -6.27 -28.43 -20.27
CA ASN A 59 -6.66 -27.06 -20.53
C ASN A 59 -5.79 -26.05 -19.75
N CYS A 60 -4.74 -26.51 -19.06
CA CYS A 60 -3.83 -25.65 -18.32
C CYS A 60 -2.53 -25.39 -19.09
N PHE A 61 -2.19 -24.11 -19.26
CA PHE A 61 -0.99 -23.66 -19.93
C PHE A 61 0.03 -23.14 -18.90
N ILE A 62 1.21 -23.76 -18.88
CA ILE A 62 2.32 -23.32 -18.03
C ILE A 62 3.05 -22.15 -18.71
N ARG A 63 3.15 -21.02 -18.03
CA ARG A 63 3.85 -19.82 -18.52
C ARG A 63 5.17 -19.59 -17.78
N THR A 64 6.14 -19.01 -18.47
CA THR A 64 7.47 -18.66 -17.92
C THR A 64 7.65 -17.16 -17.63
N GLY A 65 6.63 -16.34 -17.93
CA GLY A 65 6.66 -14.89 -17.76
C GLY A 65 5.30 -14.33 -17.37
N LEU A 66 5.15 -13.01 -17.56
CA LEU A 66 3.90 -12.28 -17.35
C LEU A 66 2.95 -12.48 -18.55
N ASP A 67 1.77 -11.89 -18.47
CA ASP A 67 0.79 -11.85 -19.55
C ASP A 67 1.11 -10.75 -20.58
N ASP A 68 2.33 -10.81 -21.12
CA ASP A 68 2.81 -9.92 -22.18
C ASP A 68 2.14 -10.22 -23.54
N ILE A 69 2.47 -9.42 -24.56
CA ILE A 69 1.94 -9.60 -25.93
C ILE A 69 2.26 -10.99 -26.49
N GLY A 70 3.43 -11.55 -26.17
CA GLY A 70 3.85 -12.87 -26.61
C GLY A 70 2.99 -13.98 -26.01
N PHE A 71 2.71 -13.88 -24.70
CA PHE A 71 1.77 -14.74 -24.00
C PHE A 71 0.39 -14.72 -24.66
N TRP A 72 -0.17 -13.53 -24.92
CA TRP A 72 -1.49 -13.42 -25.54
C TRP A 72 -1.53 -13.99 -26.96
N LYS A 73 -0.49 -13.77 -27.77
CA LYS A 73 -0.35 -14.40 -29.11
C LYS A 73 -0.40 -15.93 -29.04
N ASP A 74 0.36 -16.52 -28.11
CA ASP A 74 0.36 -17.98 -27.89
C ASP A 74 -1.01 -18.46 -27.40
N MET A 75 -1.63 -17.77 -26.43
CA MET A 75 -2.94 -18.12 -25.90
C MET A 75 -4.05 -18.11 -26.95
N PHE A 76 -4.15 -17.07 -27.79
CA PHE A 76 -5.13 -17.05 -28.88
C PHE A 76 -4.85 -18.12 -29.94
N SER A 77 -3.59 -18.40 -30.24
CA SER A 77 -3.21 -19.45 -31.18
C SER A 77 -3.60 -20.86 -30.69
N ARG A 78 -3.44 -21.13 -29.39
CA ARG A 78 -3.74 -22.44 -28.80
C ARG A 78 -5.23 -22.67 -28.56
N THR A 79 -5.92 -21.63 -28.10
CA THR A 79 -7.35 -21.73 -27.74
C THR A 79 -8.28 -21.57 -28.95
N GLY A 80 -7.82 -20.93 -30.03
CA GLY A 80 -8.66 -20.63 -31.19
C GLY A 80 -9.83 -19.69 -30.88
N SER A 81 -9.76 -18.96 -29.77
CA SER A 81 -10.81 -18.05 -29.30
C SER A 81 -10.88 -16.79 -30.16
N ASP A 82 -12.08 -16.22 -30.29
CA ASP A 82 -12.24 -14.86 -30.85
C ASP A 82 -12.03 -13.82 -29.76
N HIS A 83 -12.53 -14.10 -28.55
CA HIS A 83 -12.38 -13.26 -27.36
C HIS A 83 -11.95 -14.13 -26.18
N LEU A 84 -11.08 -13.59 -25.31
CA LEU A 84 -10.67 -14.23 -24.06
C LEU A 84 -10.95 -13.30 -22.88
N CYS A 85 -11.70 -13.80 -21.90
CA CYS A 85 -11.91 -13.13 -20.62
C CYS A 85 -10.93 -13.67 -19.58
N LYS A 86 -9.95 -12.85 -19.19
CA LYS A 86 -9.00 -13.12 -18.11
C LYS A 86 -9.64 -12.86 -16.77
N ILE A 87 -9.56 -13.84 -15.88
CA ILE A 87 -10.07 -13.77 -14.51
C ILE A 87 -9.00 -14.33 -13.57
N HIS A 88 -8.70 -13.64 -12.48
CA HIS A 88 -7.72 -14.14 -11.51
C HIS A 88 -8.24 -15.39 -10.78
N ALA A 89 -7.43 -16.44 -10.71
CA ALA A 89 -7.76 -17.69 -10.02
C ALA A 89 -7.95 -17.49 -8.51
N GLU A 90 -7.30 -16.46 -7.96
CA GLU A 90 -7.34 -16.04 -6.57
C GLU A 90 -8.61 -15.25 -6.21
N SER A 91 -9.68 -15.28 -7.01
CA SER A 91 -10.89 -14.44 -6.82
C SER A 91 -12.04 -15.20 -6.11
N PRO A 92 -12.02 -15.40 -4.78
CA PRO A 92 -13.08 -16.16 -4.09
C PRO A 92 -14.46 -15.51 -4.21
N PHE A 93 -14.50 -14.18 -4.32
CA PHE A 93 -15.70 -13.36 -4.26
C PHE A 93 -16.29 -13.02 -5.63
N LEU A 94 -15.68 -13.52 -6.71
CA LEU A 94 -16.10 -13.21 -8.07
C LEU A 94 -17.59 -13.45 -8.29
N ASP A 95 -18.27 -12.42 -8.77
CA ASP A 95 -19.67 -12.49 -9.18
C ASP A 95 -19.76 -12.76 -10.68
N ALA A 96 -20.16 -13.99 -11.04
CA ALA A 96 -20.28 -14.39 -12.44
C ALA A 96 -21.31 -13.56 -13.23
N SER A 97 -22.28 -12.93 -12.55
CA SER A 97 -23.26 -12.06 -13.22
C SER A 97 -22.60 -10.80 -13.79
N LEU A 98 -21.61 -10.23 -13.09
CA LEU A 98 -20.84 -9.09 -13.57
C LEU A 98 -20.00 -9.47 -14.79
N ILE A 99 -19.36 -10.64 -14.77
CA ILE A 99 -18.57 -11.11 -15.90
C ILE A 99 -19.44 -11.30 -17.15
N ARG A 100 -20.67 -11.80 -16.98
CA ARG A 100 -21.64 -11.87 -18.08
C ARG A 100 -21.95 -10.49 -18.65
N GLU A 101 -22.24 -9.51 -17.79
CA GLU A 101 -22.56 -8.14 -18.21
C GLU A 101 -21.36 -7.48 -18.92
N MET A 102 -20.13 -7.74 -18.47
CA MET A 102 -18.90 -7.29 -19.14
C MET A 102 -18.75 -7.92 -20.53
N VAL A 103 -19.01 -9.23 -20.68
CA VAL A 103 -18.94 -9.93 -21.97
C VAL A 103 -20.03 -9.42 -22.92
N ASP A 104 -21.25 -9.24 -22.43
CA ASP A 104 -22.36 -8.71 -23.23
C ASP A 104 -22.06 -7.28 -23.71
N LEU A 105 -21.46 -6.44 -22.86
CA LEU A 105 -20.99 -5.10 -23.24
C LEU A 105 -19.93 -5.17 -24.35
N HIS A 106 -18.89 -5.98 -24.15
CA HIS A 106 -17.79 -6.17 -25.07
C HIS A 106 -18.28 -6.60 -26.46
N LEU A 107 -19.16 -7.59 -26.51
CA LEU A 107 -19.70 -8.11 -27.77
C LEU A 107 -20.70 -7.14 -28.43
N LYS A 108 -21.50 -6.43 -27.65
CA LYS A 108 -22.49 -5.47 -28.17
C LYS A 108 -21.83 -4.31 -28.91
N TYR A 109 -20.70 -3.82 -28.39
CA TYR A 109 -19.98 -2.68 -28.96
C TYR A 109 -18.76 -3.07 -29.80
N LEU A 110 -18.50 -4.38 -29.97
CA LEU A 110 -17.39 -4.92 -30.75
C LEU A 110 -16.04 -4.36 -30.27
N ALA A 111 -15.88 -4.23 -28.97
CA ALA A 111 -14.66 -3.68 -28.37
C ALA A 111 -13.47 -4.61 -28.60
N GLU A 112 -12.28 -4.03 -28.76
CA GLU A 112 -11.03 -4.76 -28.78
C GLU A 112 -10.56 -5.12 -27.36
N PHE A 113 -10.87 -4.26 -26.39
CA PHE A 113 -10.54 -4.47 -24.98
C PHE A 113 -11.64 -3.95 -24.06
N THR A 114 -11.99 -4.72 -23.03
CA THR A 114 -12.95 -4.30 -22.00
C THR A 114 -12.43 -4.59 -20.61
N PHE A 115 -12.52 -3.62 -19.72
CA PHE A 115 -12.11 -3.75 -18.33
C PHE A 115 -12.96 -2.84 -17.43
N SER A 116 -12.78 -2.93 -16.12
CA SER A 116 -13.43 -2.04 -15.16
C SER A 116 -12.42 -1.17 -14.42
N GLU A 117 -12.78 0.09 -14.22
CA GLU A 117 -12.00 1.03 -13.38
C GLU A 117 -12.52 1.07 -11.94
N ASN A 118 -13.79 0.78 -11.68
CA ASN A 118 -14.39 0.89 -10.35
C ASN A 118 -14.56 -0.44 -9.62
N LEU A 119 -14.69 -1.55 -10.35
CA LEU A 119 -14.69 -2.87 -9.74
C LEU A 119 -13.27 -3.26 -9.31
N PRO A 120 -13.10 -3.83 -8.11
CA PRO A 120 -11.82 -4.37 -7.69
C PRO A 120 -11.49 -5.66 -8.47
N PRO A 121 -10.19 -6.00 -8.66
CA PRO A 121 -9.73 -7.15 -9.44
C PRO A 121 -10.42 -8.49 -9.17
N GLY A 122 -10.76 -8.79 -7.91
CA GLY A 122 -11.45 -10.02 -7.52
C GLY A 122 -12.93 -10.10 -7.93
N PHE A 123 -13.49 -9.01 -8.46
CA PHE A 123 -14.86 -8.93 -9.00
C PHE A 123 -14.90 -8.64 -10.51
N SER A 124 -13.78 -8.26 -11.12
CA SER A 124 -13.69 -7.88 -12.53
C SER A 124 -12.84 -8.87 -13.34
N GLY A 125 -13.03 -8.86 -14.67
CA GLY A 125 -12.12 -9.50 -15.61
C GLY A 125 -11.57 -8.52 -16.64
N GLU A 126 -10.58 -8.96 -17.41
CA GLU A 126 -10.09 -8.24 -18.60
C GLU A 126 -10.51 -9.04 -19.83
N ILE A 127 -11.28 -8.44 -20.74
CA ILE A 127 -11.75 -9.10 -21.96
C ILE A 127 -10.96 -8.56 -23.13
N ILE A 128 -10.32 -9.46 -23.87
CA ILE A 128 -9.45 -9.14 -24.99
C ILE A 128 -10.00 -9.81 -26.24
N ALA A 129 -10.11 -9.06 -27.33
CA ALA A 129 -10.38 -9.60 -28.66
C ALA A 129 -9.07 -10.02 -29.34
N LYS A 130 -9.14 -11.05 -30.17
CA LYS A 130 -8.00 -11.53 -30.96
C LYS A 130 -7.45 -10.45 -31.90
N ASP A 131 -8.31 -9.60 -32.44
CA ASP A 131 -7.95 -8.55 -33.39
C ASP A 131 -7.02 -7.50 -32.76
N LEU A 132 -7.18 -7.22 -31.46
CA LEU A 132 -6.30 -6.35 -30.69
C LEU A 132 -4.84 -6.81 -30.76
N ILE A 133 -4.62 -8.12 -30.59
CA ILE A 133 -3.28 -8.69 -30.57
C ILE A 133 -2.62 -8.64 -31.96
N ALA A 134 -3.42 -8.59 -33.02
CA ALA A 134 -2.95 -8.41 -34.39
C ALA A 134 -2.66 -6.93 -34.72
N SER A 135 -3.35 -5.99 -34.08
CA SER A 135 -3.19 -4.54 -34.31
C SER A 135 -2.03 -3.91 -33.52
N ILE A 136 -1.62 -4.51 -32.40
CA ILE A 136 -0.50 -4.01 -31.60
C ILE A 136 0.82 -4.11 -32.40
N PRO A 137 1.53 -2.98 -32.62
CA PRO A 137 2.84 -2.97 -33.28
C PRO A 137 3.83 -3.88 -32.55
N GLU A 138 4.88 -4.36 -33.24
CA GLU A 138 6.02 -4.98 -32.55
C GLU A 138 6.75 -3.92 -31.71
N LEU A 139 6.20 -3.61 -30.53
CA LEU A 139 6.73 -2.64 -29.59
C LEU A 139 8.00 -3.20 -28.94
N ALA A 140 8.93 -2.30 -28.61
CA ALA A 140 10.14 -2.62 -27.85
C ALA A 140 9.84 -2.99 -26.38
N GLU A 141 8.61 -2.73 -25.92
CA GLU A 141 8.10 -3.00 -24.56
C GLU A 141 7.65 -4.47 -24.39
N LYS A 142 8.49 -5.42 -24.79
CA LYS A 142 8.15 -6.86 -24.77
C LYS A 142 7.95 -7.46 -23.36
N THR A 143 8.12 -6.68 -22.30
CA THR A 143 8.13 -7.15 -20.90
C THR A 143 7.01 -6.56 -20.04
N LEU A 144 6.18 -5.66 -20.57
CA LEU A 144 5.06 -5.09 -19.81
C LEU A 144 3.78 -5.95 -19.96
N PRO A 145 2.95 -6.06 -18.91
CA PRO A 145 1.61 -6.61 -19.01
C PRO A 145 0.79 -5.90 -20.08
N LEU A 146 -0.03 -6.65 -20.82
CA LEU A 146 -0.80 -6.13 -21.95
C LEU A 146 -1.69 -4.93 -21.57
N ASN A 147 -2.32 -4.97 -20.39
CA ASN A 147 -3.19 -3.91 -19.92
C ASN A 147 -2.47 -2.55 -19.78
N GLN A 148 -1.19 -2.54 -19.38
CA GLN A 148 -0.39 -1.32 -19.23
C GLN A 148 -0.06 -0.72 -20.60
N VAL A 149 0.25 -1.58 -21.58
CA VAL A 149 0.50 -1.17 -22.97
C VAL A 149 -0.75 -0.52 -23.56
N ILE A 150 -1.92 -1.12 -23.33
CA ILE A 150 -3.22 -0.60 -23.81
C ILE A 150 -3.55 0.72 -23.12
N LYS A 151 -3.45 0.80 -21.79
CA LYS A 151 -3.76 2.03 -21.03
C LYS A 151 -2.88 3.20 -21.44
N SER A 152 -1.63 2.94 -21.81
CA SER A 152 -0.70 3.97 -22.31
C SER A 152 -1.06 4.48 -23.72
N ASN A 153 -1.85 3.71 -24.48
CA ASN A 153 -2.21 3.99 -25.87
C ASN A 153 -3.73 3.93 -26.11
N ILE A 154 -4.53 4.33 -25.10
CA ILE A 154 -5.98 4.11 -25.06
C ILE A 154 -6.73 4.64 -26.30
N ASN A 155 -6.22 5.69 -26.96
CA ASN A 155 -6.83 6.30 -28.14
C ASN A 155 -6.61 5.52 -29.45
N GLN A 156 -5.82 4.44 -29.42
CA GLN A 156 -5.48 3.64 -30.60
C GLN A 156 -6.32 2.37 -30.74
N PHE A 157 -7.17 2.09 -29.74
CA PHE A 157 -7.93 0.84 -29.66
C PHE A 157 -9.39 1.11 -29.31
N ASP A 158 -10.29 0.24 -29.74
CA ASP A 158 -11.69 0.28 -29.36
C ASP A 158 -11.87 -0.30 -27.95
N ILE A 159 -11.99 0.57 -26.96
CA ILE A 159 -11.98 0.20 -25.53
C ILE A 159 -13.31 0.52 -24.87
N GLU A 160 -13.84 -0.45 -24.13
CA GLU A 160 -15.04 -0.28 -23.31
C GLU A 160 -14.73 -0.36 -21.82
N LEU A 161 -15.33 0.54 -21.05
CA LEU A 161 -15.21 0.61 -19.60
C LEU A 161 -16.50 0.11 -18.97
N TYR A 162 -16.39 -0.97 -18.20
CA TYR A 162 -17.48 -1.49 -17.42
C TYR A 162 -17.56 -0.85 -16.04
N TYR A 163 -18.76 -0.42 -15.66
CA TYR A 163 -19.05 0.16 -14.36
C TYR A 163 -20.24 -0.55 -13.72
N ALA A 164 -20.13 -0.81 -12.42
CA ALA A 164 -21.24 -1.33 -11.62
C ALA A 164 -21.26 -0.71 -10.22
N ASP A 165 -22.46 -0.43 -9.71
CA ASP A 165 -22.65 0.03 -8.35
C ASP A 165 -22.66 -1.14 -7.34
N PRO A 166 -22.17 -0.91 -6.10
CA PRO A 166 -21.62 0.33 -5.57
C PRO A 166 -20.15 0.55 -5.98
N ASP A 167 -19.67 1.78 -6.11
CA ASP A 167 -18.22 2.06 -6.11
C ASP A 167 -17.65 1.76 -4.72
N ILE A 168 -16.56 1.00 -4.59
CA ILE A 168 -15.90 0.71 -3.30
C ILE A 168 -14.38 0.96 -3.35
N ARG A 169 -13.91 1.72 -4.34
CA ARG A 169 -12.47 2.04 -4.48
C ARG A 169 -11.90 2.77 -3.27
N ASP A 170 -12.75 3.51 -2.56
CA ASP A 170 -12.39 4.17 -1.30
C ASP A 170 -11.94 3.17 -0.23
N LYS A 171 -12.27 1.88 -0.35
CA LYS A 171 -11.82 0.82 0.57
C LYS A 171 -10.45 0.23 0.23
N ARG A 172 -9.92 0.50 -0.97
CA ARG A 172 -8.60 0.00 -1.45
C ARG A 172 -8.42 -1.52 -1.27
N LEU A 173 -9.46 -2.30 -1.61
CA LEU A 173 -9.43 -3.77 -1.56
C LEU A 173 -9.37 -4.34 -2.97
N SER A 174 -8.60 -5.40 -3.17
CA SER A 174 -8.54 -6.15 -4.43
C SER A 174 -9.47 -7.36 -4.45
N PHE A 175 -9.80 -7.93 -3.28
CA PHE A 175 -10.55 -9.19 -3.15
C PHE A 175 -9.83 -10.40 -3.77
N LEU A 176 -8.50 -10.35 -3.83
CA LEU A 176 -7.66 -11.47 -4.26
C LEU A 176 -7.11 -12.21 -3.04
N ALA A 177 -7.29 -13.53 -3.00
CA ALA A 177 -6.84 -14.39 -1.90
C ALA A 177 -5.32 -14.59 -1.88
N GLY A 178 -4.61 -14.18 -2.93
CA GLY A 178 -3.15 -14.18 -2.99
C GLY A 178 -2.52 -13.15 -2.07
N ASP A 179 -3.21 -12.05 -1.78
CA ASP A 179 -2.78 -11.10 -0.74
C ASP A 179 -3.30 -11.55 0.63
N LYS A 180 -2.40 -11.69 1.60
CA LYS A 180 -2.75 -12.18 2.94
C LYS A 180 -3.73 -11.27 3.66
N ARG A 181 -3.64 -9.95 3.47
CA ARG A 181 -4.48 -8.96 4.16
C ARG A 181 -5.89 -8.99 3.59
N ASP A 182 -6.02 -8.96 2.27
CA ASP A 182 -7.29 -9.09 1.56
C ASP A 182 -7.94 -10.44 1.85
N LYS A 183 -7.18 -11.54 1.85
CA LYS A 183 -7.68 -12.85 2.27
C LYS A 183 -8.29 -12.80 3.67
N LYS A 184 -7.62 -12.17 4.63
CA LYS A 184 -8.11 -12.05 6.01
C LYS A 184 -9.39 -11.21 6.10
N ILE A 185 -9.46 -10.12 5.34
CA ILE A 185 -10.68 -9.28 5.25
C ILE A 185 -11.83 -10.08 4.64
N MET A 186 -11.58 -10.81 3.56
CA MET A 186 -12.59 -11.67 2.93
C MET A 186 -13.06 -12.80 3.86
N GLU A 187 -12.16 -13.41 4.64
CA GLU A 187 -12.52 -14.38 5.68
C GLU A 187 -13.44 -13.74 6.73
N ASN A 188 -13.11 -12.53 7.21
CA ASN A 188 -13.95 -11.80 8.16
C ASN A 188 -15.32 -11.47 7.57
N ILE A 189 -15.39 -11.01 6.32
CA ILE A 189 -16.64 -10.76 5.61
C ILE A 189 -17.46 -12.05 5.54
N PHE A 190 -16.85 -13.14 5.06
CA PHE A 190 -17.51 -14.45 4.96
C PHE A 190 -18.04 -14.93 6.32
N SER A 191 -17.26 -14.80 7.40
CA SER A 191 -17.69 -15.15 8.75
C SER A 191 -18.83 -14.27 9.28
N SER A 192 -18.89 -12.99 8.89
CA SER A 192 -19.92 -12.06 9.35
C SER A 192 -21.31 -12.34 8.76
N VAL A 193 -21.36 -12.75 7.48
CA VAL A 193 -22.63 -13.01 6.76
C VAL A 193 -22.89 -14.49 6.47
N ASN A 194 -21.94 -15.38 6.79
CA ASN A 194 -21.97 -16.82 6.54
C ASN A 194 -22.24 -17.22 5.06
N LYS A 195 -21.89 -16.33 4.13
CA LYS A 195 -21.96 -16.52 2.68
C LYS A 195 -20.96 -15.60 1.99
N ILE A 196 -20.72 -15.82 0.71
CA ILE A 196 -20.06 -14.81 -0.13
C ILE A 196 -21.15 -13.86 -0.60
N PRO A 197 -21.13 -12.57 -0.20
CA PRO A 197 -22.11 -11.59 -0.65
C PRO A 197 -21.92 -11.25 -2.12
N ALA A 198 -23.00 -10.87 -2.80
CA ALA A 198 -22.91 -10.33 -4.16
C ALA A 198 -22.21 -8.97 -4.14
N TYR A 199 -21.65 -8.52 -5.29
CA TYR A 199 -20.94 -7.24 -5.35
C TYR A 199 -21.80 -6.06 -4.87
N SER A 200 -23.08 -6.05 -5.27
CA SER A 200 -24.06 -5.04 -4.88
C SER A 200 -24.32 -4.95 -3.37
N GLU A 201 -24.01 -6.00 -2.61
CA GLU A 201 -24.17 -6.07 -1.16
C GLU A 201 -22.88 -5.69 -0.40
N ILE A 202 -21.71 -5.64 -1.06
CA ILE A 202 -20.40 -5.53 -0.39
C ILE A 202 -20.29 -4.26 0.45
N ARG A 203 -20.69 -3.11 -0.12
CA ARG A 203 -20.65 -1.82 0.58
C ARG A 203 -21.48 -1.88 1.86
N ASP A 204 -22.72 -2.34 1.77
CA ASP A 204 -23.63 -2.47 2.90
C ASP A 204 -23.09 -3.42 3.98
N VAL A 205 -22.46 -4.53 3.58
CA VAL A 205 -21.88 -5.50 4.53
C VAL A 205 -20.74 -4.86 5.31
N ILE A 206 -19.85 -4.12 4.64
CA ILE A 206 -18.74 -3.41 5.28
C ILE A 206 -19.25 -2.27 6.17
N GLU A 207 -20.23 -1.49 5.71
CA GLU A 207 -20.79 -0.37 6.48
C GLU A 207 -21.50 -0.85 7.76
N LYS A 208 -22.16 -2.01 7.71
CA LYS A 208 -22.81 -2.63 8.89
C LYS A 208 -21.80 -3.27 9.85
N ASN A 209 -20.71 -3.82 9.32
CA ASN A 209 -19.70 -4.59 10.07
C ASN A 209 -18.27 -4.06 9.79
N PRO A 210 -17.95 -2.80 10.13
CA PRO A 210 -16.66 -2.21 9.78
C PRO A 210 -15.46 -2.97 10.37
N GLU A 211 -15.64 -3.71 11.46
CA GLU A 211 -14.64 -4.57 12.08
C GLU A 211 -14.04 -5.62 11.14
N VAL A 212 -14.70 -5.96 10.03
CA VAL A 212 -14.13 -6.88 9.03
C VAL A 212 -12.84 -6.35 8.41
N LEU A 213 -12.69 -5.02 8.37
CA LEU A 213 -11.50 -4.32 7.88
C LEU A 213 -10.38 -4.22 8.93
N TYR A 214 -10.67 -4.54 10.20
CA TYR A 214 -9.74 -4.38 11.33
C TYR A 214 -9.02 -5.70 11.64
N ILE A 215 -7.99 -6.00 10.86
CA ILE A 215 -7.27 -7.29 10.92
C ILE A 215 -6.00 -7.25 11.78
N GLY A 216 -5.18 -6.21 11.61
CA GLY A 216 -3.84 -6.08 12.19
C GLY A 216 -3.14 -4.87 11.58
N PRO A 217 -2.06 -4.34 12.18
CA PRO A 217 -1.37 -3.17 11.63
C PRO A 217 -0.76 -3.46 10.26
N SER A 218 -0.80 -2.50 9.33
CA SER A 218 0.03 -2.52 8.11
C SER A 218 1.25 -1.61 8.22
N TYR A 219 1.20 -0.66 9.15
CA TYR A 219 2.24 0.34 9.34
C TYR A 219 2.54 0.46 10.83
N LEU A 220 3.79 0.19 11.19
CA LEU A 220 4.30 0.33 12.55
C LEU A 220 5.27 1.52 12.58
N GLU A 221 4.84 2.66 13.12
CA GLU A 221 5.73 3.79 13.35
C GLU A 221 6.24 3.75 14.78
N VAL A 222 7.57 3.75 14.94
CA VAL A 222 8.23 3.72 16.24
C VAL A 222 9.17 4.91 16.34
N GLU A 223 8.98 5.70 17.39
CA GLU A 223 9.95 6.72 17.76
C GLU A 223 11.13 6.07 18.49
N LEU A 224 12.33 6.19 17.93
CA LEU A 224 13.54 5.61 18.54
C LEU A 224 14.11 6.52 19.63
N THR A 225 14.04 7.83 19.45
CA THR A 225 14.58 8.81 20.39
C THR A 225 13.90 10.16 20.18
N GLY A 226 13.79 10.95 21.25
CA GLY A 226 13.43 12.37 21.19
C GLY A 226 14.61 13.31 20.91
N ALA A 227 15.84 12.80 20.86
CA ALA A 227 17.04 13.60 20.63
C ALA A 227 17.15 14.04 19.16
N CYS A 228 17.41 15.33 18.91
CA CYS A 228 17.75 15.83 17.58
C CYS A 228 18.52 17.16 17.66
N ASP A 229 19.56 17.29 16.83
CA ASP A 229 20.51 18.41 16.79
C ASP A 229 20.01 19.66 16.04
N LEU A 230 18.85 19.57 15.40
CA LEU A 230 18.16 20.68 14.71
C LEU A 230 17.00 21.21 15.56
N ASP A 231 16.49 22.40 15.24
CA ASP A 231 15.36 23.02 15.92
C ASP A 231 14.34 23.58 14.92
N CYS A 232 13.72 22.66 14.18
CA CYS A 232 12.94 23.02 13.01
C CYS A 232 11.65 23.78 13.36
N LEU A 233 11.36 24.82 12.59
CA LEU A 233 10.25 25.77 12.77
C LEU A 233 8.84 25.11 12.77
N TYR A 234 8.75 23.91 12.23
CA TYR A 234 7.55 23.14 11.96
C TYR A 234 7.49 21.84 12.78
N CYS A 235 8.48 21.59 13.64
CA CYS A 235 8.56 20.38 14.44
C CYS A 235 7.67 20.49 15.69
N TYR A 236 6.93 19.42 15.98
CA TYR A 236 6.11 19.35 17.19
C TYR A 236 6.92 19.06 18.46
N ARG A 237 8.20 18.66 18.34
CA ARG A 237 9.06 18.32 19.49
C ARG A 237 9.11 19.43 20.55
N ASN A 238 9.11 20.69 20.12
CA ASN A 238 9.14 21.85 21.02
C ASN A 238 7.79 22.10 21.74
N THR A 239 6.75 21.35 21.40
CA THR A 239 5.41 21.41 22.01
C THR A 239 5.18 20.28 23.00
N LEU A 240 6.10 19.31 23.08
CA LEU A 240 6.00 18.17 23.99
C LEU A 240 6.06 18.62 25.44
N LYS A 241 5.29 17.94 26.30
CA LYS A 241 5.29 18.25 27.75
C LYS A 241 6.60 17.82 28.41
N LYS A 242 7.23 16.78 27.87
CA LYS A 242 8.51 16.23 28.33
C LYS A 242 9.32 15.73 27.13
N PRO A 243 10.65 15.82 27.18
CA PRO A 243 11.49 15.14 26.20
C PRO A 243 11.21 13.64 26.21
N HIS A 244 11.09 13.08 25.01
CA HIS A 244 10.96 11.64 24.82
C HIS A 244 12.32 10.96 25.05
N PRO A 245 12.37 9.82 25.77
CA PRO A 245 13.62 9.09 26.04
C PRO A 245 14.11 8.32 24.79
N ASP A 246 15.17 7.55 24.96
CA ASP A 246 15.61 6.54 23.99
C ASP A 246 14.79 5.24 24.18
N MET A 247 14.33 4.66 23.08
CA MET A 247 13.63 3.38 23.06
C MET A 247 14.58 2.23 23.39
N ASP A 248 14.25 1.45 24.42
CA ASP A 248 15.01 0.24 24.74
C ASP A 248 14.99 -0.75 23.56
N ALA A 249 16.17 -1.14 23.07
CA ALA A 249 16.30 -1.99 21.88
C ALA A 249 15.69 -3.38 22.09
N GLU A 250 15.77 -3.94 23.30
CA GLU A 250 15.17 -5.23 23.63
C GLU A 250 13.64 -5.14 23.71
N LEU A 251 13.10 -4.03 24.19
CA LEU A 251 11.66 -3.74 24.09
C LEU A 251 11.22 -3.67 22.63
N LEU A 252 11.94 -2.96 21.77
CA LEU A 252 11.61 -2.89 20.34
C LEU A 252 11.67 -4.28 19.66
N LYS A 253 12.70 -5.07 19.97
CA LYS A 253 12.81 -6.45 19.50
C LYS A 253 11.63 -7.31 19.94
N LYS A 254 11.16 -7.13 21.17
CA LYS A 254 9.95 -7.78 21.71
C LYS A 254 8.68 -7.30 20.98
N ILE A 255 8.57 -6.01 20.65
CA ILE A 255 7.44 -5.45 19.88
C ILE A 255 7.37 -6.10 18.50
N ILE A 256 8.46 -6.11 17.75
CA ILE A 256 8.55 -6.71 16.41
C ILE A 256 8.24 -8.20 16.48
N GLY A 257 8.79 -8.92 17.45
CA GLY A 257 8.49 -10.34 17.65
C GLY A 257 7.00 -10.61 17.89
N GLN A 258 6.28 -9.71 18.56
CA GLN A 258 4.84 -9.85 18.80
C GLN A 258 3.99 -9.56 17.55
N MET A 259 4.49 -8.79 16.58
CA MET A 259 3.79 -8.57 15.31
C MET A 259 3.53 -9.87 14.53
N ARG A 260 4.35 -10.91 14.76
CA ARG A 260 4.15 -12.25 14.16
C ARG A 260 2.81 -12.89 14.48
N SER A 261 2.17 -12.50 15.58
CA SER A 261 0.85 -13.02 15.96
C SER A 261 -0.26 -12.61 15.00
N PHE A 262 -0.09 -11.55 14.21
CA PHE A 262 -1.03 -11.18 13.16
C PHE A 262 -0.84 -12.02 11.89
N ASP A 263 0.37 -12.55 11.64
CA ASP A 263 0.77 -13.22 10.39
C ASP A 263 0.43 -12.39 9.12
N LEU A 264 0.60 -11.07 9.22
CA LEU A 264 0.37 -10.13 8.12
C LEU A 264 1.64 -9.37 7.82
N PRO A 265 1.93 -9.08 6.53
CA PRO A 265 3.00 -8.18 6.17
C PRO A 265 2.73 -6.75 6.65
N TYR A 266 3.82 -6.04 6.98
CA TYR A 266 3.77 -4.65 7.42
C TYR A 266 5.06 -3.88 7.10
N THR A 267 4.94 -2.56 7.06
CA THR A 267 6.04 -1.59 6.98
C THR A 267 6.39 -1.11 8.38
N VAL A 268 7.70 -0.95 8.66
CA VAL A 268 8.19 -0.27 9.88
C VAL A 268 8.70 1.10 9.50
N CYS A 269 8.31 2.15 10.22
CA CYS A 269 8.88 3.49 10.09
C CYS A 269 9.58 3.91 11.37
N TYR A 270 10.83 4.35 11.22
CA TYR A 270 11.57 5.04 12.27
C TYR A 270 11.54 6.53 11.98
N GLY A 271 10.71 7.23 12.73
CA GLY A 271 10.52 8.67 12.70
C GLY A 271 10.20 9.18 14.09
N GLY A 272 9.29 10.14 14.19
CA GLY A 272 8.84 10.70 15.46
C GLY A 272 9.42 12.08 15.75
N SER A 273 9.66 12.39 17.03
CA SER A 273 10.00 13.77 17.43
C SER A 273 11.49 14.09 17.31
N GLY A 274 12.35 13.07 17.40
CA GLY A 274 13.81 13.18 17.28
C GLY A 274 14.36 12.69 15.95
N GLU A 275 15.68 12.48 15.92
CA GLU A 275 16.43 11.97 14.79
C GLU A 275 16.78 10.51 15.06
N PRO A 276 16.21 9.54 14.32
CA PRO A 276 16.36 8.12 14.62
C PRO A 276 17.82 7.67 14.63
N MET A 277 18.68 8.28 13.80
CA MET A 277 20.12 7.94 13.75
C MET A 277 20.91 8.38 14.98
N MET A 278 20.33 9.19 15.87
CA MET A 278 20.96 9.56 17.16
C MET A 278 20.74 8.50 18.24
N HIS A 279 19.86 7.51 18.01
CA HIS A 279 19.67 6.43 18.96
C HIS A 279 20.95 5.55 19.04
N PRO A 280 21.49 5.26 20.24
CA PRO A 280 22.76 4.54 20.38
C PRO A 280 22.74 3.13 19.78
N GLY A 281 21.57 2.49 19.71
CA GLY A 281 21.35 1.18 19.10
C GLY A 281 20.84 1.21 17.66
N PHE A 282 20.90 2.34 16.95
CA PHE A 282 20.25 2.49 15.62
C PHE A 282 20.58 1.37 14.63
N TYR A 283 21.86 1.03 14.43
CA TYR A 283 22.26 -0.01 13.49
C TYR A 283 21.88 -1.43 13.94
N GLU A 284 21.88 -1.69 15.26
CA GLU A 284 21.39 -2.95 15.82
C GLU A 284 19.89 -3.12 15.54
N ILE A 285 19.12 -2.05 15.74
CA ILE A 285 17.68 -1.99 15.49
C ILE A 285 17.36 -2.26 14.03
N LEU A 286 18.07 -1.61 13.11
CA LEU A 286 17.92 -1.90 11.68
C LEU A 286 18.22 -3.37 11.38
N GLY A 287 19.30 -3.91 11.94
CA GLY A 287 19.70 -5.30 11.75
C GLY A 287 18.59 -6.30 12.10
N PHE A 288 18.10 -6.29 13.34
CA PHE A 288 17.07 -7.26 13.73
C PHE A 288 15.71 -7.02 13.08
N THR A 289 15.41 -5.79 12.65
CA THR A 289 14.14 -5.47 11.99
C THR A 289 14.11 -6.01 10.56
N GLN A 290 15.24 -5.99 9.87
CA GLN A 290 15.36 -6.56 8.53
C GLN A 290 15.24 -8.09 8.51
N GLU A 291 15.70 -8.74 9.58
CA GLU A 291 15.61 -10.18 9.78
C GLU A 291 14.17 -10.66 9.99
N GLU A 292 13.23 -9.78 10.32
CA GLU A 292 11.82 -10.14 10.45
C GLU A 292 11.19 -10.43 9.07
N PRO A 293 10.70 -11.66 8.83
CA PRO A 293 10.16 -12.03 7.52
C PRO A 293 8.89 -11.26 7.13
N LEU A 294 8.08 -10.83 8.09
CA LEU A 294 6.86 -10.07 7.85
C LEU A 294 7.10 -8.57 7.57
N VAL A 295 8.31 -8.06 7.82
CA VAL A 295 8.67 -6.68 7.46
C VAL A 295 9.00 -6.61 5.98
N GLU A 296 8.12 -5.96 5.22
CA GLU A 296 8.29 -5.77 3.77
C GLU A 296 9.22 -4.60 3.46
N SER A 297 9.11 -3.52 4.23
CA SER A 297 9.94 -2.33 4.09
C SER A 297 10.20 -1.67 5.44
N ILE A 298 11.36 -1.02 5.54
CA ILE A 298 11.73 -0.15 6.65
C ILE A 298 11.88 1.26 6.08
N ILE A 299 11.16 2.22 6.64
CA ILE A 299 11.29 3.64 6.32
C ILE A 299 12.13 4.28 7.44
N VAL A 300 13.14 5.05 7.06
CA VAL A 300 13.89 5.92 7.97
C VAL A 300 13.62 7.36 7.58
N GLU A 301 12.86 8.08 8.40
CA GLU A 301 12.63 9.52 8.29
C GLU A 301 13.77 10.24 9.04
N THR A 302 14.62 10.97 8.33
CA THR A 302 15.83 11.58 8.89
C THR A 302 15.99 13.02 8.42
N ASN A 303 16.60 13.87 9.24
CA ASN A 303 17.05 15.19 8.83
C ASN A 303 18.34 15.18 7.98
N GLY A 304 18.96 14.01 7.82
CA GLY A 304 20.11 13.79 6.94
C GLY A 304 21.47 14.20 7.52
N LEU A 305 21.55 14.76 8.73
CA LEU A 305 22.82 15.14 9.36
C LEU A 305 23.74 13.94 9.59
N TYR A 306 23.15 12.84 10.06
CA TYR A 306 23.83 11.59 10.41
C TYR A 306 23.71 10.50 9.32
N ALA A 307 23.14 10.85 8.16
CA ALA A 307 23.16 10.01 6.96
C ALA A 307 24.57 10.02 6.31
N ASP A 308 25.58 9.73 7.13
CA ASP A 308 26.99 9.87 6.84
C ASP A 308 27.56 8.65 6.08
N ALA A 309 28.89 8.54 6.02
CA ALA A 309 29.56 7.41 5.38
C ALA A 309 29.22 6.05 6.02
N ASN A 310 28.95 5.99 7.33
CA ASN A 310 28.59 4.75 8.00
C ASN A 310 27.18 4.32 7.57
N TYR A 311 26.23 5.26 7.55
CA TYR A 311 24.89 4.95 7.09
C TYR A 311 24.87 4.55 5.61
N ARG A 312 25.59 5.27 4.75
CA ARG A 312 25.77 4.89 3.35
C ARG A 312 26.32 3.48 3.19
N ASN A 313 27.37 3.13 3.93
CA ASN A 313 27.95 1.78 3.90
C ASN A 313 26.96 0.72 4.39
N PHE A 314 26.14 1.04 5.39
CA PHE A 314 25.07 0.16 5.84
C PHE A 314 24.04 -0.06 4.72
N ILE A 315 23.56 1.00 4.07
CA ILE A 315 22.57 0.91 2.99
C ILE A 315 23.10 0.15 1.77
N LEU A 316 24.39 0.29 1.43
CA LEU A 316 25.04 -0.49 0.38
C LEU A 316 25.03 -2.00 0.66
N ASN A 317 25.36 -2.39 1.88
CA ASN A 317 25.58 -3.79 2.23
C ASN A 317 24.32 -4.52 2.71
N HIS A 318 23.40 -3.78 3.34
CA HIS A 318 22.25 -4.33 4.04
C HIS A 318 20.93 -3.66 3.66
N GLY A 319 20.92 -2.59 2.87
CA GLY A 319 19.74 -1.73 2.73
C GLY A 319 18.57 -2.24 1.90
N SER A 320 18.55 -3.48 1.40
CA SER A 320 17.57 -3.93 0.38
C SER A 320 16.09 -3.67 0.72
N LYS A 321 15.72 -3.69 2.00
CA LYS A 321 14.37 -3.35 2.50
C LYS A 321 14.21 -1.90 2.98
N ILE A 322 15.29 -1.14 3.11
CA ILE A 322 15.30 0.21 3.69
C ILE A 322 15.07 1.27 2.62
N LYS A 323 14.06 2.09 2.85
CA LYS A 323 13.81 3.36 2.17
C LYS A 323 14.18 4.49 3.12
N THR A 324 14.93 5.47 2.62
CA THR A 324 15.33 6.64 3.40
C THR A 324 14.58 7.86 2.88
N ILE A 325 13.90 8.57 3.77
CA ILE A 325 13.25 9.85 3.49
C ILE A 325 14.06 10.92 4.21
N VAL A 326 14.71 11.81 3.46
CA VAL A 326 15.51 12.90 4.02
C VAL A 326 14.71 14.20 3.99
N ASP A 327 14.42 14.76 5.17
CA ASP A 327 13.74 16.04 5.34
C ASP A 327 14.66 17.21 5.03
N MET A 328 14.61 17.70 3.78
CA MET A 328 15.46 18.77 3.28
C MET A 328 14.65 20.02 2.95
N ASN A 329 14.16 20.70 3.99
CA ASN A 329 13.44 21.96 3.85
C ASN A 329 14.41 23.14 3.70
N GLY A 330 14.82 23.43 2.46
CA GLY A 330 15.70 24.56 2.14
C GLY A 330 16.41 24.37 0.80
N MET A 331 16.71 25.48 0.11
CA MET A 331 17.40 25.48 -1.19
C MET A 331 18.86 25.97 -1.09
N ASN A 332 19.21 26.60 0.03
CA ASN A 332 20.55 27.10 0.34
C ASN A 332 20.72 27.24 1.86
N ALA A 333 21.94 27.57 2.30
CA ALA A 333 22.29 27.82 3.71
C ALA A 333 21.31 28.76 4.43
N GLU A 334 20.93 29.88 3.81
CA GLU A 334 20.05 30.89 4.43
C GLU A 334 18.63 30.34 4.68
N THR A 335 18.01 29.75 3.65
CA THR A 335 16.66 29.18 3.73
C THR A 335 16.62 27.97 4.67
N TYR A 336 17.67 27.14 4.66
CA TYR A 336 17.82 26.01 5.56
C TYR A 336 17.95 26.47 7.02
N LEU A 337 18.85 27.40 7.32
CA LEU A 337 19.03 27.95 8.67
C LEU A 337 17.71 28.51 9.22
N LYS A 338 16.96 29.24 8.41
CA LYS A 338 15.66 29.81 8.78
C LYS A 338 14.62 28.74 9.15
N LEU A 339 14.66 27.58 8.50
CA LEU A 339 13.69 26.51 8.65
C LEU A 339 14.08 25.46 9.71
N HIS A 340 15.38 25.18 9.85
CA HIS A 340 15.93 24.12 10.71
C HIS A 340 16.63 24.65 11.98
N GLY A 341 16.81 25.96 12.11
CA GLY A 341 17.43 26.60 13.27
C GLY A 341 18.96 26.51 13.33
N LYS A 342 19.59 25.73 12.44
CA LYS A 342 21.04 25.57 12.32
C LYS A 342 21.43 25.44 10.86
N ASP A 343 22.55 26.04 10.46
CA ASP A 343 23.06 25.88 9.10
C ASP A 343 23.88 24.60 9.00
N CYS A 344 23.29 23.59 8.37
CA CYS A 344 23.94 22.34 8.00
C CYS A 344 23.67 21.98 6.54
N PHE A 345 23.26 22.94 5.72
CA PHE A 345 22.78 22.71 4.35
C PHE A 345 23.80 21.93 3.52
N ASP A 346 25.05 22.40 3.47
CA ASP A 346 26.11 21.78 2.68
C ASP A 346 26.45 20.36 3.15
N GLN A 347 26.37 20.10 4.47
CA GLN A 347 26.60 18.77 5.02
C GLN A 347 25.50 17.81 4.61
N VAL A 348 24.24 18.20 4.83
CA VAL A 348 23.08 17.37 4.49
C VAL A 348 23.03 17.12 2.98
N GLN A 349 23.26 18.14 2.16
CA GLN A 349 23.30 17.97 0.70
C GLN A 349 24.39 16.99 0.27
N ARG A 350 25.61 17.08 0.83
CA ARG A 350 26.67 16.09 0.55
C ARG A 350 26.28 14.68 0.98
N ASN A 351 25.67 14.53 2.15
CA ASN A 351 25.20 13.24 2.65
C ASN A 351 24.15 12.63 1.71
N ILE A 352 23.15 13.41 1.29
CA ILE A 352 22.11 13.00 0.34
C ILE A 352 22.73 12.53 -0.98
N LEU A 353 23.62 13.33 -1.59
CA LEU A 353 24.25 12.98 -2.87
C LEU A 353 25.09 11.70 -2.76
N SER A 354 25.84 11.55 -1.67
CA SER A 354 26.63 10.36 -1.37
C SER A 354 25.74 9.12 -1.17
N LEU A 355 24.61 9.28 -0.48
CA LEU A 355 23.65 8.22 -0.21
C LEU A 355 22.87 7.80 -1.48
N ASN A 356 22.64 8.72 -2.43
CA ASN A 356 21.96 8.42 -3.69
C ASN A 356 22.71 7.35 -4.50
N GLU A 357 24.04 7.44 -4.56
CA GLU A 357 24.89 6.43 -5.21
C GLU A 357 24.72 5.02 -4.62
N ALA A 358 24.31 4.93 -3.36
CA ALA A 358 24.15 3.68 -2.63
C ALA A 358 22.71 3.14 -2.61
N SER A 359 21.73 4.03 -2.69
CA SER A 359 20.32 3.71 -2.41
C SER A 359 19.55 3.32 -3.67
N GLY A 360 19.95 3.82 -4.84
CA GLY A 360 19.13 3.68 -6.05
C GLY A 360 17.78 4.38 -5.88
N ASP A 361 16.69 3.71 -6.20
CA ASP A 361 15.32 4.22 -6.10
C ASP A 361 14.74 4.25 -4.66
N ARG A 362 15.54 3.85 -3.66
CA ARG A 362 15.15 3.80 -2.24
C ARG A 362 15.38 5.09 -1.47
N LEU A 363 15.95 6.12 -2.10
CA LEU A 363 16.16 7.43 -1.49
C LEU A 363 15.08 8.42 -1.96
N TYR A 364 14.47 9.08 -0.99
CA TYR A 364 13.50 10.13 -1.20
C TYR A 364 13.95 11.39 -0.49
N ILE A 365 13.66 12.53 -1.10
CA ILE A 365 13.86 13.84 -0.50
C ILE A 365 12.50 14.44 -0.22
N GLN A 366 12.30 14.90 1.00
CA GLN A 366 11.05 15.47 1.44
C GLN A 366 11.18 16.98 1.64
N VAL A 367 10.22 17.72 1.08
CA VAL A 367 9.99 19.14 1.31
C VAL A 367 8.54 19.35 1.72
N MET A 368 8.30 20.16 2.73
CA MET A 368 6.93 20.43 3.15
C MET A 368 6.26 21.45 2.23
N LYS A 369 4.94 21.33 2.15
CA LYS A 369 4.06 22.25 1.46
C LYS A 369 3.64 23.41 2.39
N ILE A 370 4.53 24.39 2.58
CA ILE A 370 4.32 25.56 3.45
C ILE A 370 4.70 26.86 2.75
N GLY A 371 4.23 28.00 3.29
CA GLY A 371 4.51 29.32 2.70
C GLY A 371 6.00 29.67 2.64
N GLU A 372 6.82 29.10 3.53
CA GLU A 372 8.27 29.34 3.54
C GLU A 372 9.04 28.57 2.46
N THR A 373 8.50 27.46 1.95
CA THR A 373 9.14 26.64 0.90
C THR A 373 8.60 26.94 -0.50
N GLU A 374 7.38 27.47 -0.61
CA GLU A 374 6.73 27.83 -1.88
C GLU A 374 7.61 28.69 -2.80
N PRO A 375 8.33 29.74 -2.33
CA PRO A 375 9.07 30.64 -3.22
C PRO A 375 10.23 29.98 -3.98
N PHE A 376 10.69 28.82 -3.54
CA PHE A 376 11.81 28.11 -4.16
C PHE A 376 11.46 26.69 -4.63
N LEU A 377 10.16 26.34 -4.64
CA LEU A 377 9.75 24.97 -4.93
C LEU A 377 10.13 24.52 -6.35
N ASP A 378 9.91 25.36 -7.37
CA ASP A 378 10.27 25.02 -8.75
C ASP A 378 11.79 24.75 -8.89
N ALA A 379 12.62 25.62 -8.32
CA ALA A 379 14.08 25.46 -8.35
C ALA A 379 14.55 24.22 -7.55
N TYR A 380 13.81 23.86 -6.49
CA TYR A 380 14.06 22.67 -5.69
C TYR A 380 13.79 21.40 -6.51
N TYR A 381 12.65 21.33 -7.19
CA TYR A 381 12.33 20.22 -8.10
C TYR A 381 13.36 20.11 -9.22
N ASP A 382 13.67 21.21 -9.90
CA ASP A 382 14.68 21.26 -10.96
C ASP A 382 16.05 20.73 -10.52
N PHE A 383 16.45 20.96 -9.27
CA PHE A 383 17.73 20.50 -8.75
C PHE A 383 17.73 19.00 -8.46
N TRP A 384 16.73 18.51 -7.71
CA TRP A 384 16.71 17.12 -7.24
C TRP A 384 16.29 16.12 -8.31
N GLU A 385 15.43 16.52 -9.26
CA GLU A 385 15.11 15.68 -10.42
C GLU A 385 16.33 15.44 -11.31
N LYS A 386 17.23 16.44 -11.45
CA LYS A 386 18.52 16.26 -12.16
C LYS A 386 19.43 15.25 -11.46
N GLN A 387 19.30 15.09 -10.14
CA GLN A 387 20.00 14.05 -9.38
C GLN A 387 19.31 12.69 -9.46
N LYS A 388 18.16 12.59 -10.15
CA LYS A 388 17.33 11.39 -10.25
C LYS A 388 16.85 10.88 -8.88
N ILE A 389 16.58 11.80 -7.95
CA ILE A 389 16.04 11.48 -6.63
C ILE A 389 14.55 11.83 -6.60
N SER A 390 13.75 10.90 -6.09
CA SER A 390 12.29 11.09 -5.96
C SER A 390 11.98 12.14 -4.88
N ILE A 391 11.04 13.04 -5.17
CA ILE A 391 10.68 14.14 -4.28
C ILE A 391 9.30 13.89 -3.68
N ILE A 392 9.19 14.03 -2.36
CA ILE A 392 7.94 13.97 -1.60
C ILE A 392 7.56 15.41 -1.21
N LEU A 393 6.42 15.89 -1.71
CA LEU A 393 5.81 17.13 -1.24
C LEU A 393 4.87 16.83 -0.06
N GLN A 394 5.38 17.00 1.15
CA GLN A 394 4.69 16.60 2.36
C GLN A 394 3.69 17.66 2.83
N LYS A 395 2.45 17.25 3.10
CA LYS A 395 1.48 18.08 3.83
C LYS A 395 1.99 18.31 5.25
N GLN A 396 1.98 19.56 5.72
CA GLN A 396 2.28 19.86 7.12
C GLN A 396 1.18 19.29 8.03
N ASN A 397 1.57 18.44 8.98
CA ASN A 397 0.71 18.02 10.09
C ASN A 397 0.79 19.07 11.21
N THR A 398 -0.36 19.53 11.69
CA THR A 398 -0.44 20.56 12.76
C THR A 398 -0.53 19.96 14.16
N TYR A 399 -0.66 18.64 14.27
CA TYR A 399 -0.76 17.89 15.53
C TYR A 399 -1.88 18.45 16.42
N LEU A 400 -3.09 18.56 15.84
CA LEU A 400 -4.27 19.17 16.48
C LEU A 400 -4.00 20.60 17.00
N GLY A 401 -3.32 21.40 16.18
CA GLY A 401 -3.03 22.82 16.48
C GLY A 401 -1.86 23.07 17.43
N ARG A 402 -1.11 22.02 17.83
CA ARG A 402 0.14 22.19 18.60
C ARG A 402 1.20 22.94 17.80
N VAL A 403 1.28 22.68 16.50
CA VAL A 403 2.16 23.37 15.58
C VAL A 403 1.34 24.41 14.81
N ARG A 404 1.90 25.61 14.64
CA ARG A 404 1.29 26.66 13.82
C ARG A 404 1.11 26.15 12.38
N ASP A 405 -0.11 26.30 11.86
CA ASP A 405 -0.42 26.05 10.46
C ASP A 405 0.28 27.07 9.56
N ARG A 406 1.09 26.58 8.62
CA ARG A 406 1.86 27.35 7.63
C ARG A 406 1.52 26.95 6.20
N ARG A 407 0.52 26.09 6.01
CA ARG A 407 0.11 25.64 4.68
C ARG A 407 -0.48 26.81 3.91
N TYR A 408 -0.15 26.91 2.63
CA TYR A 408 -0.77 27.87 1.70
C TYR A 408 -2.00 27.30 0.98
N SER A 409 -2.31 26.02 1.18
CA SER A 409 -3.48 25.34 0.59
C SER A 409 -3.97 24.22 1.50
N ASP A 410 -5.29 24.08 1.63
CA ASP A 410 -5.91 22.91 2.25
C ASP A 410 -6.07 21.78 1.21
N LEU A 411 -5.64 20.58 1.58
CA LEU A 411 -5.75 19.36 0.77
C LEU A 411 -6.81 18.38 1.30
N THR A 412 -7.52 18.78 2.35
CA THR A 412 -8.51 17.94 3.01
C THR A 412 -9.70 17.70 2.08
N PRO A 413 -10.11 16.43 1.85
CA PRO A 413 -11.28 16.14 1.04
C PRO A 413 -12.54 16.79 1.63
N LEU A 414 -13.48 17.12 0.75
CA LEU A 414 -14.76 17.77 1.13
C LEU A 414 -15.56 16.92 2.11
N ASP A 415 -15.62 15.61 1.84
CA ASP A 415 -16.34 14.65 2.67
C ASP A 415 -15.35 13.83 3.50
N ARG A 416 -15.62 13.75 4.80
CA ARG A 416 -14.85 12.90 5.70
C ARG A 416 -15.16 11.42 5.48
N VAL A 417 -14.12 10.65 5.16
CA VAL A 417 -14.15 9.18 5.17
C VAL A 417 -13.60 8.64 6.50
N PRO A 418 -13.84 7.36 6.83
CA PRO A 418 -13.24 6.73 7.99
C PRO A 418 -11.71 6.86 8.00
N CYS A 419 -11.14 7.04 9.19
CA CYS A 419 -9.72 7.33 9.37
C CYS A 419 -8.83 6.12 9.05
N TRP A 420 -7.94 6.28 8.07
CA TRP A 420 -6.99 5.23 7.68
C TRP A 420 -6.03 4.86 8.82
N HIS A 421 -5.56 5.84 9.57
CA HIS A 421 -4.64 5.60 10.68
C HIS A 421 -5.25 4.75 11.79
N LEU A 422 -6.55 4.95 12.10
CA LEU A 422 -7.22 4.11 13.10
C LEU A 422 -7.45 2.68 12.58
N GLN A 423 -7.59 2.50 11.28
CA GLN A 423 -7.79 1.18 10.68
C GLN A 423 -6.49 0.37 10.61
N ARG A 424 -5.35 1.03 10.36
CA ARG A 424 -4.13 0.36 9.84
C ARG A 424 -2.85 0.62 10.62
N ASP A 425 -2.77 1.71 11.37
CA ASP A 425 -1.48 2.20 11.87
C ASP A 425 -1.32 1.99 13.37
N LEU A 426 -0.12 1.52 13.74
CA LEU A 426 0.31 1.36 15.11
C LEU A 426 1.46 2.33 15.38
N PHE A 427 1.21 3.32 16.24
CA PHE A 427 2.19 4.33 16.64
C PHE A 427 2.67 4.02 18.05
N ILE A 428 4.00 3.95 18.22
CA ILE A 428 4.64 3.66 19.50
C ILE A 428 5.66 4.76 19.80
N LEU A 429 5.45 5.46 20.91
CA LEU A 429 6.36 6.47 21.43
C LEU A 429 7.63 5.81 22.00
N SER A 430 8.70 6.57 22.16
CA SER A 430 9.99 6.00 22.58
C SER A 430 10.03 5.46 24.00
N ASP A 431 9.05 5.78 24.84
CA ASP A 431 8.86 5.17 26.16
C ASP A 431 8.09 3.83 26.11
N GLY A 432 7.71 3.37 24.91
CA GLY A 432 6.92 2.17 24.67
C GLY A 432 5.41 2.37 24.74
N SER A 433 4.93 3.59 24.95
CA SER A 433 3.49 3.90 24.98
C SER A 433 2.88 3.76 23.58
N VAL A 434 1.81 2.98 23.47
CA VAL A 434 1.04 2.80 22.23
C VAL A 434 -0.01 3.90 22.18
N SER A 435 0.26 4.95 21.40
CA SER A 435 -0.57 6.14 21.34
C SER A 435 -1.90 5.89 20.63
N PHE A 436 -2.86 6.80 20.83
CA PHE A 436 -4.14 6.73 20.12
C PHE A 436 -3.95 6.75 18.59
N CYS A 437 -3.15 7.70 18.11
CA CYS A 437 -2.64 7.78 16.73
C CYS A 437 -1.44 8.75 16.70
N LYS A 438 -0.91 9.08 15.51
CA LYS A 438 0.19 10.06 15.32
C LYS A 438 -0.08 11.45 15.93
N GLN A 439 -1.34 11.80 16.18
CA GLN A 439 -1.72 13.07 16.81
C GLN A 439 -1.50 13.09 18.33
N ASP A 440 -1.49 11.92 18.98
CA ASP A 440 -1.31 11.75 20.42
C ASP A 440 0.18 11.69 20.77
N VAL A 441 0.88 12.80 20.53
CA VAL A 441 2.34 12.87 20.61
C VAL A 441 2.89 12.79 22.04
N ASP A 442 2.09 13.09 23.07
CA ASP A 442 2.49 12.90 24.48
C ASP A 442 1.99 11.56 25.07
N GLY A 443 1.22 10.76 24.31
CA GLY A 443 0.65 9.50 24.78
C GLY A 443 -0.46 9.65 25.83
N GLU A 444 -1.12 10.81 25.89
CA GLU A 444 -2.17 11.12 26.88
C GLU A 444 -3.40 10.23 26.72
N TRP A 445 -3.64 9.76 25.50
CA TRP A 445 -4.75 8.89 25.12
C TRP A 445 -4.27 7.50 24.69
N SER A 446 -3.07 7.11 25.14
CA SER A 446 -2.50 5.80 24.86
C SER A 446 -3.40 4.66 25.34
N CYS A 447 -3.46 3.56 24.57
CA CYS A 447 -4.22 2.37 24.95
C CYS A 447 -3.46 1.44 25.92
N GLY A 448 -2.21 1.80 26.24
CA GLY A 448 -1.31 1.13 27.17
C GLY A 448 0.15 1.23 26.72
N ASN A 449 1.03 0.49 27.38
CA ASN A 449 2.46 0.46 27.11
C ASN A 449 2.91 -0.96 26.72
N ALA A 450 3.72 -1.08 25.67
CA ALA A 450 4.19 -2.35 25.11
C ALA A 450 5.17 -3.11 26.04
N GLY A 451 5.75 -2.43 27.03
CA GLY A 451 6.50 -3.05 28.11
C GLY A 451 5.60 -3.86 29.05
N ALA A 452 4.37 -3.40 29.28
CA ALA A 452 3.43 -3.97 30.24
C ALA A 452 2.37 -4.90 29.63
N ALA A 453 1.98 -4.69 28.37
CA ALA A 453 0.95 -5.46 27.68
C ALA A 453 1.43 -5.93 26.30
N THR A 454 0.73 -6.93 25.73
CA THR A 454 1.07 -7.44 24.41
C THR A 454 0.50 -6.58 23.29
N ILE A 455 1.19 -6.50 22.16
CA ILE A 455 0.76 -5.74 20.97
C ILE A 455 -0.62 -6.19 20.48
N PRO A 456 -0.98 -7.49 20.39
CA PRO A 456 -2.32 -7.92 19.99
C PRO A 456 -3.42 -7.42 20.92
N LEU A 457 -3.16 -7.40 22.23
CA LEU A 457 -4.12 -6.89 23.21
C LEU A 457 -4.30 -5.38 23.07
N LEU A 458 -3.19 -4.64 22.89
CA LEU A 458 -3.22 -3.19 22.70
C LEU A 458 -3.90 -2.81 21.38
N TRP A 459 -3.70 -3.59 20.32
CA TRP A 459 -4.38 -3.44 19.04
C TRP A 459 -5.89 -3.70 19.17
N ASP A 460 -6.30 -4.76 19.86
CA ASP A 460 -7.73 -5.05 20.08
C ASP A 460 -8.44 -3.93 20.86
N LYS A 461 -7.79 -3.35 21.87
CA LYS A 461 -8.32 -2.17 22.59
C LYS A 461 -8.61 -0.97 21.69
N LYS A 462 -7.85 -0.79 20.59
CA LYS A 462 -8.04 0.32 19.64
C LYS A 462 -9.21 0.09 18.69
N LYS A 463 -9.69 -1.16 18.56
CA LYS A 463 -10.76 -1.56 17.64
C LYS A 463 -12.05 -0.75 17.83
N GLU A 464 -12.45 -0.52 19.07
CA GLU A 464 -13.68 0.24 19.35
C GLU A 464 -13.60 1.67 18.82
N SER A 465 -12.43 2.31 18.93
CA SER A 465 -12.21 3.67 18.42
C SER A 465 -12.32 3.73 16.90
N PHE A 466 -11.78 2.73 16.20
CA PHE A 466 -11.94 2.59 14.75
C PHE A 466 -13.42 2.40 14.35
N VAL A 467 -14.14 1.49 15.02
CA VAL A 467 -15.56 1.21 14.72
C VAL A 467 -16.44 2.45 14.95
N LYS A 468 -16.17 3.22 16.00
CA LYS A 468 -16.88 4.48 16.28
C LYS A 468 -16.58 5.55 15.23
N ASP A 469 -15.31 5.77 14.88
CA ASP A 469 -14.91 6.72 13.82
C ASP A 469 -15.56 6.36 12.48
N TYR A 470 -15.60 5.06 12.12
CA TYR A 470 -16.26 4.58 10.91
C TYR A 470 -17.76 4.93 10.89
N LYS A 471 -18.42 4.86 12.05
CA LYS A 471 -19.83 5.23 12.24
C LYS A 471 -20.05 6.73 12.47
N ARG A 472 -19.01 7.56 12.26
CA ARG A 472 -19.01 9.02 12.46
C ARG A 472 -19.22 9.45 13.92
N ASP A 473 -18.96 8.56 14.86
CA ASP A 473 -18.89 8.84 16.29
C ASP A 473 -17.42 9.13 16.66
N TYR A 474 -17.01 10.37 16.44
CA TYR A 474 -15.61 10.77 16.57
C TYR A 474 -15.21 10.96 18.04
N ALA A 475 -14.03 10.44 18.40
CA ALA A 475 -13.43 10.70 19.69
C ALA A 475 -13.25 12.22 19.93
N THR A 476 -13.46 12.63 21.19
CA THR A 476 -13.25 14.01 21.63
C THR A 476 -11.87 14.22 22.26
N ALA A 477 -11.18 13.14 22.60
CA ALA A 477 -9.86 13.15 23.23
C ALA A 477 -9.06 11.92 22.73
N PRO A 478 -8.17 12.08 21.72
CA PRO A 478 -7.90 13.32 20.98
C PRO A 478 -9.12 13.78 20.15
N ASP A 479 -9.17 15.07 19.80
CA ASP A 479 -10.27 15.64 19.02
C ASP A 479 -10.20 15.20 17.55
N CYS A 480 -10.77 14.04 17.28
CA CYS A 480 -10.82 13.48 15.93
C CYS A 480 -11.64 14.35 14.99
N ARG A 481 -12.56 15.20 15.47
CA ARG A 481 -13.43 16.03 14.63
C ARG A 481 -12.66 17.18 13.97
N SER A 482 -11.67 17.76 14.65
CA SER A 482 -10.81 18.81 14.08
C SER A 482 -9.57 18.27 13.36
N CYS A 483 -9.30 16.97 13.47
CA CYS A 483 -8.20 16.32 12.77
C CYS A 483 -8.38 16.36 11.24
N ASP A 484 -7.30 16.58 10.52
CA ASP A 484 -7.23 16.60 9.06
C ASP A 484 -6.21 15.58 8.50
N GLU A 485 -5.78 14.60 9.30
CA GLU A 485 -4.91 13.50 8.87
C GLU A 485 -5.69 12.23 8.51
N TRP A 486 -6.99 12.15 8.77
CA TRP A 486 -7.79 10.91 8.59
C TRP A 486 -7.76 10.32 7.16
N TYR A 487 -7.49 11.13 6.13
CA TYR A 487 -7.41 10.68 4.73
C TYR A 487 -5.99 10.37 4.25
N THR A 488 -4.96 10.75 5.01
CA THR A 488 -3.59 10.43 4.59
C THR A 488 -3.36 8.93 4.78
N PHE A 489 -2.54 8.35 3.89
CA PHE A 489 -2.40 6.91 3.77
C PHE A 489 -0.93 6.54 3.77
N ASN A 490 -0.53 5.70 4.73
CA ASN A 490 0.80 5.12 4.79
C ASN A 490 0.81 3.80 4.02
N PHE A 491 1.73 3.68 3.06
CA PHE A 491 1.84 2.53 2.16
C PHE A 491 2.56 1.34 2.80
#